data_AF-A0A816FI54-F1
#
_entry.id   AF-A0A816FI54-F1
#
_cell.length_a   1.000
_cell.length_b   1.000
_cell.length_c   1.000
_cell.angle_alpha   90.00
_cell.angle_beta   90.00
_cell.angle_gamma   90.00
#
_symmetry.space_group_name_H-M   'P 1'
#
loop_
_entity.id
_entity.type
_entity.pdbx_description
1 polymer ?
#
loop_
_entity_poly.entity_id
_entity_poly.type
_entity_poly.pdbx_seq_one_letter_code
_entity_poly.pdbx_strand_id
1 'polypeptide(L)'
;MSLIPNSWRWQQLKLAITCFLCLIPILFFFLFNFYLTLIIIILWSIFIIKNAYFLPINLSILYARFFFEYLLEKPELLSQLRPLGLDLFNTQLNDYSVAYNEYENKKMQIQLHYLQSFKNKKMSVNERESYEVMEYFININAKRENSDEFSYHGYLINQMMGAQSEIISIITKFHRILKLNDAEAYLIRVRRISDAFDQFIEQQIERRRRNIQTPRFVLQRVITELEAFREQLKNEPNLR
;
A
#
# COMPACT_ATOMS: atom_id res chain seq x y z
N MET A 1 -44.34 55.01 -45.36
CA MET A 1 -44.21 54.31 -44.08
C MET A 1 -44.77 52.90 -44.30
N SER A 2 -43.91 51.94 -44.61
CA SER A 2 -44.29 50.61 -45.09
C SER A 2 -44.92 49.78 -43.97
N LEU A 3 -46.18 49.38 -44.16
CA LEU A 3 -46.87 48.42 -43.30
C LEU A 3 -46.26 47.05 -43.56
N ILE A 4 -45.50 46.52 -42.60
CA ILE A 4 -44.99 45.15 -42.67
C ILE A 4 -46.21 44.20 -42.73
N PRO A 5 -46.32 43.34 -43.76
CA PRO A 5 -47.50 42.49 -43.92
C PRO A 5 -47.59 41.47 -42.78
N ASN A 6 -48.79 41.27 -42.23
CA ASN A 6 -49.06 40.35 -41.12
C ASN A 6 -48.54 38.91 -41.36
N SER A 7 -48.41 38.49 -42.63
CA SER A 7 -47.83 37.21 -43.04
C SER A 7 -46.37 37.03 -42.61
N TRP A 8 -45.59 38.12 -42.53
CA TRP A 8 -44.19 38.10 -42.09
C TRP A 8 -44.07 37.76 -40.59
N ARG A 9 -45.00 38.27 -39.77
CA ARG A 9 -45.05 38.01 -38.33
C ARG A 9 -45.37 36.54 -38.02
N TRP A 10 -46.28 35.92 -38.79
CA TRP A 10 -46.59 34.49 -38.67
C TRP A 10 -45.47 33.59 -39.18
N GLN A 11 -44.74 34.00 -40.22
CA GLN A 11 -43.55 33.29 -40.69
C GLN A 11 -42.42 33.30 -39.65
N GLN A 12 -42.16 34.45 -39.01
CA GLN A 12 -41.17 34.52 -37.92
C GLN A 12 -41.59 33.69 -36.70
N LEU A 13 -42.88 33.69 -36.34
CA LEU A 13 -43.39 32.87 -35.23
C LEU A 13 -43.21 31.37 -35.54
N LYS A 14 -43.53 30.93 -36.76
CA LYS A 14 -43.32 29.55 -37.20
C LYS A 14 -41.84 29.16 -37.17
N LEU A 15 -40.95 30.04 -37.66
CA LEU A 15 -39.50 29.81 -37.64
C LEU A 15 -38.96 29.68 -36.21
N ALA A 16 -39.43 30.55 -35.30
CA ALA A 16 -39.04 30.52 -33.89
C ALA A 16 -39.50 29.23 -33.21
N ILE A 17 -40.74 28.78 -33.47
CA ILE A 17 -41.28 27.53 -32.94
C ILE A 17 -40.54 26.31 -33.51
N THR A 18 -40.22 26.27 -34.80
CA THR A 18 -39.45 25.16 -35.38
C THR A 18 -38.02 25.13 -34.87
N CYS A 19 -37.36 26.29 -34.69
CA CYS A 19 -36.06 26.36 -34.02
C CYS A 19 -36.12 25.88 -32.57
N PHE A 20 -37.15 26.28 -31.81
CA PHE A 20 -37.34 25.88 -30.42
C PHE A 20 -37.61 24.37 -30.28
N LEU A 21 -38.45 23.81 -31.16
CA LEU A 21 -38.73 22.38 -31.22
C LEU A 21 -37.49 21.56 -31.62
N CYS A 22 -36.60 22.10 -32.47
CA CYS A 22 -35.32 21.45 -32.81
C CYS A 22 -34.31 21.47 -31.65
N LEU A 23 -34.41 22.41 -30.71
CA LEU A 23 -33.51 22.48 -29.54
C LEU A 23 -33.88 21.48 -28.44
N ILE A 24 -35.15 21.08 -28.33
CA ILE A 24 -35.63 20.10 -27.35
C ILE A 24 -34.91 18.73 -27.46
N PRO A 25 -34.82 18.07 -28.63
CA PRO A 25 -34.12 16.79 -28.75
C PRO A 25 -32.60 16.92 -28.50
N ILE A 26 -32.02 18.08 -28.82
CA ILE A 26 -30.60 18.38 -28.53
C ILE A 26 -30.39 18.47 -27.01
N LEU A 27 -31.22 19.26 -26.31
CA LEU A 27 -31.17 19.39 -24.85
C LEU A 27 -31.44 18.05 -24.15
N PHE A 28 -32.43 17.28 -24.63
CA PHE A 28 -32.74 15.95 -24.14
C PHE A 28 -31.55 15.00 -24.31
N PHE A 29 -30.88 15.02 -25.47
CA PHE A 29 -29.68 14.23 -25.71
C PHE A 29 -28.56 14.57 -24.72
N PHE A 30 -28.28 15.85 -24.47
CA PHE A 30 -27.26 16.25 -23.49
C PHE A 30 -27.64 15.88 -22.05
N LEU A 31 -28.88 16.12 -21.64
CA LEU A 31 -29.37 15.73 -20.32
C LEU A 31 -29.33 14.21 -20.13
N PHE A 32 -29.78 13.43 -21.11
CA PHE A 32 -29.76 11.97 -21.08
C PHE A 32 -28.33 11.44 -20.94
N ASN A 33 -27.39 11.93 -21.75
CA ASN A 33 -25.98 11.52 -21.64
C ASN A 33 -25.37 11.92 -20.30
N PHE A 34 -25.71 13.11 -19.76
CA PHE A 34 -25.26 13.54 -18.44
C PHE A 34 -25.78 12.63 -17.32
N TYR A 35 -27.05 12.24 -17.33
CA TYR A 35 -27.59 11.30 -16.36
C TYR A 35 -26.99 9.89 -16.53
N LEU A 36 -26.76 9.46 -17.77
CA LEU A 36 -26.13 8.17 -18.04
C LEU A 36 -24.70 8.10 -17.50
N THR A 37 -23.89 9.15 -17.72
CA THR A 37 -22.53 9.20 -17.16
C THR A 37 -22.56 9.25 -15.63
N LEU A 38 -23.48 10.00 -15.02
CA LEU A 38 -23.65 10.04 -13.58
C LEU A 38 -24.00 8.65 -13.01
N ILE A 39 -24.92 7.92 -13.65
CA ILE A 39 -25.29 6.55 -13.26
C ILE A 39 -24.06 5.63 -13.36
N ILE A 40 -23.29 5.71 -14.45
CA ILE A 40 -22.08 4.90 -14.63
C ILE A 40 -21.07 5.19 -13.51
N ILE A 41 -20.84 6.46 -13.18
CA ILE A 41 -19.93 6.85 -12.09
C ILE A 41 -20.42 6.31 -10.74
N ILE A 42 -21.73 6.38 -10.46
CA ILE A 42 -22.31 5.83 -9.24
C ILE A 42 -22.12 4.31 -9.18
N LEU A 43 -22.43 3.60 -10.26
CA LEU A 43 -22.25 2.14 -10.32
C LEU A 43 -20.78 1.73 -10.16
N TRP A 44 -19.86 2.46 -10.79
CA TRP A 44 -18.42 2.27 -10.61
C TRP A 44 -17.99 2.54 -9.18
N SER A 45 -18.49 3.60 -8.56
CA SER A 45 -18.18 3.93 -7.16
C SER A 45 -18.66 2.83 -6.22
N ILE A 46 -19.89 2.32 -6.41
CA ILE A 46 -20.43 1.18 -5.65
C ILE A 46 -19.57 -0.06 -5.86
N PHE A 47 -19.16 -0.36 -7.09
CA PHE A 47 -18.30 -1.49 -7.41
C PHE A 47 -16.94 -1.37 -6.69
N ILE A 48 -16.31 -0.20 -6.73
CA ILE A 48 -15.04 0.07 -6.06
C ILE A 48 -15.20 -0.07 -4.55
N ILE A 49 -16.19 0.60 -3.95
CA ILE A 49 -16.45 0.56 -2.50
C ILE A 49 -16.71 -0.87 -2.04
N LYS A 50 -17.52 -1.64 -2.77
CA LYS A 50 -17.79 -3.05 -2.46
C LYS A 50 -16.50 -3.87 -2.41
N ASN A 51 -15.63 -3.73 -3.41
CA ASN A 51 -14.42 -4.55 -3.47
C ASN A 51 -13.30 -4.04 -2.55
N ALA A 52 -13.28 -2.74 -2.22
CA ALA A 52 -12.29 -2.14 -1.33
C ALA A 52 -12.61 -2.33 0.15
N TYR A 53 -13.88 -2.27 0.56
CA TYR A 53 -14.27 -2.30 1.97
C TYR A 53 -15.05 -3.55 2.39
N PHE A 54 -15.79 -4.18 1.47
CA PHE A 54 -16.61 -5.36 1.74
C PHE A 54 -16.01 -6.62 1.11
N LEU A 55 -16.76 -7.73 1.15
CA LEU A 55 -16.35 -8.99 0.53
C LEU A 55 -16.20 -8.82 -1.00
N PRO A 56 -14.98 -9.02 -1.54
CA PRO A 56 -14.73 -8.93 -2.97
C PRO A 56 -15.57 -9.93 -3.77
N ILE A 57 -15.77 -9.64 -5.05
CA ILE A 57 -16.63 -10.48 -5.91
C ILE A 57 -15.97 -11.85 -6.16
N ASN A 58 -14.66 -11.85 -6.41
CA ASN A 58 -13.88 -13.05 -6.69
C ASN A 58 -12.58 -13.07 -5.88
N LEU A 59 -11.90 -14.22 -5.93
CA LEU A 59 -10.69 -14.48 -5.17
C LEU A 59 -9.50 -13.62 -5.64
N SER A 60 -9.39 -13.37 -6.95
CA SER A 60 -8.33 -12.55 -7.53
C SER A 60 -8.36 -11.09 -7.04
N ILE A 61 -9.54 -10.50 -6.92
CA ILE A 61 -9.70 -9.14 -6.37
C ILE A 61 -9.35 -9.14 -4.88
N LEU A 62 -9.68 -10.20 -4.14
CA LEU A 62 -9.27 -10.34 -2.74
C LEU A 62 -7.75 -10.36 -2.61
N TYR A 63 -7.06 -11.13 -3.45
CA TYR A 63 -5.58 -11.18 -3.45
C TYR A 63 -4.95 -9.85 -3.84
N ALA A 64 -5.48 -9.20 -4.88
CA ALA A 64 -5.02 -7.87 -5.25
C ALA A 64 -5.20 -6.88 -4.09
N ARG A 65 -6.32 -6.93 -3.39
CA ARG A 65 -6.58 -6.09 -2.21
C ARG A 65 -5.53 -6.35 -1.11
N PHE A 66 -5.32 -7.60 -0.70
CA PHE A 66 -4.31 -7.93 0.32
C PHE A 66 -2.92 -7.46 -0.09
N PHE A 67 -2.54 -7.69 -1.35
CA PHE A 67 -1.26 -7.27 -1.88
C PHE A 67 -1.09 -5.74 -1.85
N PHE A 68 -2.07 -4.98 -2.35
CA PHE A 68 -1.98 -3.52 -2.36
C PHE A 68 -2.04 -2.91 -0.96
N GLU A 69 -2.86 -3.46 -0.06
CA GLU A 69 -2.87 -3.05 1.35
C GLU A 69 -1.50 -3.28 2.00
N TYR A 70 -0.90 -4.45 1.82
CA TYR A 70 0.44 -4.75 2.34
C TYR A 70 1.50 -3.85 1.71
N LEU A 71 1.45 -3.67 0.39
CA LEU A 71 2.41 -2.86 -0.34
C LEU A 71 2.39 -1.38 0.10
N LEU A 72 1.21 -0.79 0.24
CA LEU A 72 1.05 0.62 0.62
C LEU A 72 1.42 0.91 2.07
N GLU A 73 1.32 -0.08 2.96
CA GLU A 73 1.72 0.05 4.36
C GLU A 73 3.22 -0.24 4.60
N LYS A 74 3.96 -0.68 3.57
CA LYS A 74 5.40 -0.95 3.65
C LYS A 74 6.19 -0.03 2.71
N PRO A 75 6.49 1.23 3.11
CA PRO A 75 7.25 2.19 2.29
C PRO A 75 8.57 1.63 1.73
N GLU A 76 9.24 0.77 2.49
CA GLU A 76 10.51 0.18 2.08
C GLU A 76 10.35 -0.87 0.99
N LEU A 77 9.29 -1.69 1.07
CA LEU A 77 8.95 -2.65 0.03
C LEU A 77 8.59 -1.93 -1.28
N LEU A 78 7.90 -0.79 -1.19
CA LEU A 78 7.64 0.07 -2.34
C LEU A 78 8.93 0.59 -2.97
N SER A 79 9.90 1.04 -2.17
CA SER A 79 11.22 1.45 -2.68
C SER A 79 12.01 0.28 -3.30
N GLN A 80 11.81 -0.95 -2.82
CA GLN A 80 12.44 -2.14 -3.41
C GLN A 80 11.80 -2.53 -4.75
N LEU A 81 10.48 -2.65 -4.79
CA LEU A 81 9.73 -3.14 -5.94
C LEU A 81 9.54 -2.09 -7.03
N ARG A 82 9.41 -0.81 -6.66
CA ARG A 82 9.16 0.33 -7.56
C ARG A 82 8.08 0.02 -8.60
N PRO A 83 6.86 -0.34 -8.18
CA PRO A 83 5.78 -0.61 -9.11
C PRO A 83 5.57 0.61 -10.02
N LEU A 84 5.63 0.39 -11.33
CA LEU A 84 5.48 1.43 -12.36
C LEU A 84 6.48 2.60 -12.25
N GLY A 85 7.60 2.40 -11.54
CA GLY A 85 8.61 3.45 -11.33
C GLY A 85 8.15 4.58 -10.41
N LEU A 86 7.08 4.37 -9.62
CA LEU A 86 6.54 5.38 -8.72
C LEU A 86 7.35 5.49 -7.42
N ASP A 87 7.77 6.71 -7.11
CA ASP A 87 8.53 7.07 -5.91
C ASP A 87 7.60 7.47 -4.75
N LEU A 88 6.68 6.56 -4.39
CA LEU A 88 5.71 6.76 -3.31
C LEU A 88 6.35 6.46 -1.94
N PHE A 89 6.03 7.30 -0.94
CA PHE A 89 6.48 7.16 0.45
C PHE A 89 8.02 7.13 0.63
N ASN A 90 8.78 7.70 -0.32
CA ASN A 90 10.25 7.74 -0.27
C ASN A 90 10.83 8.51 0.94
N THR A 91 10.00 9.25 1.67
CA THR A 91 10.36 9.95 2.92
C THR A 91 10.16 9.11 4.18
N GLN A 92 9.53 7.93 4.07
CA GLN A 92 9.13 7.10 5.21
C GLN A 92 9.98 5.83 5.29
N LEU A 93 10.21 5.35 6.51
CA LEU A 93 10.65 3.98 6.80
C LEU A 93 9.43 3.17 7.24
N ASN A 94 9.54 1.85 7.29
CA ASN A 94 8.50 1.02 7.87
C ASN A 94 8.30 1.37 9.35
N ASP A 95 7.10 1.11 9.87
CA ASP A 95 6.85 1.13 11.31
C ASP A 95 7.31 -0.22 11.87
N TYR A 96 8.33 -0.21 12.73
CA TYR A 96 8.89 -1.38 13.40
C TYR A 96 8.43 -1.48 14.86
N SER A 97 7.51 -0.62 15.31
CA SER A 97 7.04 -0.59 16.70
C SER A 97 6.31 -1.88 17.09
N VAL A 98 6.26 -2.15 18.40
CA VAL A 98 5.53 -3.31 18.92
C VAL A 98 4.03 -3.17 18.60
N ALA A 99 3.49 -1.96 18.71
CA ALA A 99 2.09 -1.67 18.41
C ALA A 99 1.73 -1.98 16.95
N TYR A 100 2.62 -1.68 16.01
CA TYR A 100 2.38 -1.98 14.61
C TYR A 100 2.42 -3.49 14.31
N ASN A 101 3.30 -4.25 14.97
CA ASN A 101 3.24 -5.73 14.89
C ASN A 101 1.88 -6.26 15.39
N GLU A 102 1.36 -5.75 16.50
CA GLU A 102 0.03 -6.17 16.98
C GLU A 102 -1.09 -5.80 15.99
N TYR A 103 -0.98 -4.65 15.32
CA TYR A 103 -1.91 -4.25 14.27
C TYR A 103 -1.85 -5.21 13.07
N GLU A 104 -0.66 -5.56 12.59
CA GLU A 104 -0.46 -6.51 11.49
C GLU A 104 -1.05 -7.88 11.82
N ASN A 105 -0.82 -8.38 13.04
CA ASN A 105 -1.36 -9.66 13.51
C ASN A 105 -2.90 -9.66 13.45
N LYS A 106 -3.54 -8.60 13.96
CA LYS A 106 -5.01 -8.44 13.92
C LYS A 106 -5.52 -8.33 12.48
N LYS A 107 -4.82 -7.58 11.64
CA LYS A 107 -5.15 -7.44 10.22
C LYS A 107 -5.08 -8.79 9.50
N MET A 108 -4.06 -9.59 9.76
CA MET A 108 -3.89 -10.91 9.15
C MET A 108 -5.02 -11.88 9.57
N GLN A 109 -5.54 -11.79 10.81
CA GLN A 109 -6.75 -12.52 11.21
C GLN A 109 -7.99 -12.12 10.41
N ILE A 110 -8.17 -10.81 10.18
CA ILE A 110 -9.28 -10.29 9.36
C ILE A 110 -9.15 -10.79 7.92
N GLN A 111 -7.94 -10.77 7.36
CA GLN A 111 -7.66 -11.28 6.02
C GLN A 111 -7.94 -12.79 5.92
N LEU A 112 -7.59 -13.57 6.94
CA LEU A 112 -7.94 -14.99 7.00
C LEU A 112 -9.46 -15.20 6.95
N HIS A 113 -10.23 -14.42 7.70
CA HIS A 113 -11.69 -14.49 7.69
C HIS A 113 -12.28 -14.17 6.30
N TYR A 114 -11.77 -13.12 5.64
CA TYR A 114 -12.16 -12.81 4.27
C TYR A 114 -11.84 -13.94 3.31
N LEU A 115 -10.66 -14.54 3.43
CA LEU A 115 -10.26 -15.68 2.60
C LEU A 115 -11.20 -16.87 2.84
N GLN A 116 -11.45 -17.26 4.10
CA GLN A 116 -12.33 -18.37 4.46
C GLN A 116 -13.76 -18.22 3.94
N SER A 117 -14.24 -16.98 3.75
CA SER A 117 -15.54 -16.70 3.14
C SER A 117 -15.65 -17.20 1.68
N PHE A 118 -14.53 -17.52 1.03
CA PHE A 118 -14.50 -18.10 -0.31
C PHE A 118 -14.47 -19.63 -0.34
N LYS A 119 -14.24 -20.31 0.80
CA LYS A 119 -14.00 -21.77 0.87
C LYS A 119 -15.04 -22.63 0.14
N ASN A 120 -16.32 -22.24 0.24
CA ASN A 120 -17.45 -22.99 -0.34
C ASN A 120 -17.87 -22.49 -1.74
N LYS A 121 -17.18 -21.50 -2.30
CA LYS A 121 -17.47 -21.02 -3.65
C LYS A 121 -16.93 -22.01 -4.69
N LYS A 122 -17.61 -22.09 -5.83
CA LYS A 122 -17.09 -22.83 -7.00
C LYS A 122 -15.79 -22.16 -7.46
N MET A 123 -14.74 -22.97 -7.57
CA MET A 123 -13.40 -22.55 -8.01
C MET A 123 -12.93 -23.50 -9.11
N SER A 124 -12.16 -22.97 -10.06
CA SER A 124 -11.32 -23.79 -10.92
C SER A 124 -10.23 -24.51 -10.11
N VAL A 125 -9.54 -25.47 -10.74
CA VAL A 125 -8.44 -26.20 -10.10
C VAL A 125 -7.33 -25.22 -9.65
N ASN A 126 -6.90 -24.32 -10.53
CA ASN A 126 -5.85 -23.34 -10.23
C ASN A 126 -6.26 -22.37 -9.11
N GLU A 127 -7.53 -21.94 -9.07
CA GLU A 127 -8.03 -21.08 -8.00
C GLU A 127 -8.04 -21.82 -6.65
N ARG A 128 -8.40 -23.10 -6.65
CA ARG A 128 -8.36 -23.94 -5.43
C ARG A 128 -6.94 -24.11 -4.91
N GLU A 129 -5.98 -24.41 -5.78
CA GLU A 129 -4.58 -24.53 -5.38
C GLU A 129 -4.06 -23.21 -4.81
N SER A 130 -4.34 -22.09 -5.49
CA SER A 130 -3.97 -20.76 -5.01
C SER A 130 -4.62 -20.43 -3.67
N TYR A 131 -5.88 -20.82 -3.47
CA TYR A 131 -6.60 -20.70 -2.22
C TYR A 131 -5.94 -21.49 -1.08
N GLU A 132 -5.62 -22.76 -1.32
CA GLU A 132 -5.01 -23.63 -0.30
C GLU A 132 -3.63 -23.12 0.12
N VAL A 133 -2.81 -22.68 -0.84
CA VAL A 133 -1.50 -22.08 -0.56
C VAL A 133 -1.64 -20.80 0.24
N MET A 134 -2.56 -19.91 -0.14
CA MET A 134 -2.78 -18.66 0.58
C MET A 134 -3.34 -18.90 1.98
N GLU A 135 -4.30 -19.82 2.12
CA GLU A 135 -4.89 -20.18 3.42
C GLU A 135 -3.83 -20.79 4.34
N TYR A 136 -2.97 -21.66 3.82
CA TYR A 136 -1.84 -22.21 4.56
C TYR A 136 -0.84 -21.12 4.98
N PHE A 137 -0.45 -20.24 4.06
CA PHE A 137 0.46 -19.13 4.33
C PHE A 137 -0.08 -18.21 5.43
N ILE A 138 -1.33 -17.74 5.30
CA ILE A 138 -1.95 -16.86 6.30
C ILE A 138 -2.10 -17.60 7.62
N ASN A 139 -2.52 -18.87 7.64
CA ASN A 139 -2.65 -19.62 8.89
C ASN A 139 -1.33 -19.80 9.62
N ILE A 140 -0.22 -20.06 8.91
CA ILE A 140 1.08 -20.20 9.56
C ILE A 140 1.53 -18.86 10.14
N ASN A 141 1.43 -17.77 9.37
CA ASN A 141 1.87 -16.47 9.87
C ASN A 141 0.95 -15.97 10.99
N ALA A 142 -0.36 -16.10 10.85
CA ALA A 142 -1.32 -15.80 11.91
C ALA A 142 -1.09 -16.67 13.16
N LYS A 143 -0.77 -17.97 13.04
CA LYS A 143 -0.45 -18.81 14.22
C LYS A 143 0.85 -18.40 14.88
N ARG A 144 1.88 -18.09 14.08
CA ARG A 144 3.14 -17.55 14.59
C ARG A 144 2.92 -16.25 15.34
N GLU A 145 1.97 -15.43 14.91
CA GLU A 145 1.69 -14.10 15.45
C GLU A 145 0.64 -14.06 16.57
N ASN A 146 -0.31 -15.00 16.57
CA ASN A 146 -1.42 -15.08 17.52
C ASN A 146 -1.10 -15.90 18.77
N SER A 147 -0.18 -16.84 18.66
CA SER A 147 0.38 -17.45 19.85
C SER A 147 1.47 -16.49 20.34
N ASP A 148 1.26 -15.86 21.50
CA ASP A 148 2.34 -15.22 22.26
C ASP A 148 3.60 -16.11 22.35
N GLU A 149 3.38 -17.42 22.18
CA GLU A 149 4.34 -18.50 22.03
C GLU A 149 5.34 -18.33 20.87
N PHE A 150 5.04 -17.68 19.73
CA PHE A 150 6.00 -17.63 18.62
C PHE A 150 6.25 -16.24 18.01
N SER A 151 5.43 -15.22 18.29
CA SER A 151 5.52 -13.90 17.62
C SER A 151 6.84 -13.19 17.87
N TYR A 152 7.47 -13.52 19.00
CA TYR A 152 8.72 -12.93 19.47
C TYR A 152 9.94 -13.83 19.22
N HIS A 153 9.76 -15.04 18.68
CA HIS A 153 10.80 -16.09 18.58
C HIS A 153 11.74 -15.92 17.37
N GLY A 154 11.99 -14.67 16.96
CA GLY A 154 12.96 -14.31 15.92
C GLY A 154 14.01 -13.34 16.45
N TYR A 155 15.25 -13.47 15.97
CA TYR A 155 16.35 -12.58 16.32
C TYR A 155 16.42 -11.40 15.35
N LEU A 156 15.88 -10.25 15.77
CA LEU A 156 15.91 -9.01 14.98
C LEU A 156 17.33 -8.54 14.68
N ILE A 157 18.28 -8.83 15.57
CA ILE A 157 19.70 -8.55 15.36
C ILE A 157 20.39 -9.89 15.19
N ASN A 158 20.99 -10.08 14.02
CA ASN A 158 21.78 -11.24 13.65
C ASN A 158 22.79 -10.86 12.56
N GLN A 159 23.80 -11.70 12.35
CA GLN A 159 24.94 -11.44 11.45
C GLN A 159 24.63 -11.59 9.95
N MET A 160 23.45 -12.09 9.58
CA MET A 160 23.10 -12.35 8.17
C MET A 160 22.15 -11.30 7.60
N MET A 161 21.03 -11.07 8.30
CA MET A 161 19.92 -10.20 7.89
C MET A 161 19.28 -9.60 9.15
N GLY A 162 20.05 -8.83 9.90
CA GLY A 162 19.54 -8.11 11.07
C GLY A 162 19.07 -6.69 10.71
N ALA A 163 18.29 -6.10 11.61
CA ALA A 163 17.80 -4.72 11.53
C ALA A 163 18.90 -3.70 11.20
N GLN A 164 20.10 -3.92 11.75
CA GLN A 164 21.26 -3.06 11.52
C GLN A 164 21.74 -3.06 10.06
N SER A 165 21.53 -4.16 9.32
CA SER A 165 21.89 -4.24 7.89
C SER A 165 20.73 -3.84 6.99
N GLU A 166 19.50 -4.15 7.39
CA GLU A 166 18.29 -3.87 6.61
C GLU A 166 18.11 -2.36 6.38
N ILE A 167 18.15 -1.54 7.43
CA ILE A 167 18.03 -0.08 7.29
C ILE A 167 19.14 0.47 6.38
N ILE A 168 20.38 0.00 6.55
CA ILE A 168 21.49 0.44 5.72
C ILE A 168 21.23 0.09 4.25
N SER A 169 20.73 -1.11 3.96
CA SER A 169 20.39 -1.50 2.59
C SER A 169 19.26 -0.65 2.00
N ILE A 170 18.23 -0.30 2.79
CA ILE A 170 17.15 0.60 2.33
C ILE A 170 17.72 1.92 1.84
N ILE A 171 18.60 2.52 2.64
CA ILE A 171 19.16 3.83 2.36
C ILE A 171 20.20 3.77 1.23
N THR A 172 21.11 2.81 1.25
CA THR A 172 22.26 2.78 0.34
C THR A 172 21.97 2.12 -1.01
N LYS A 173 21.07 1.13 -1.04
CA LYS A 173 20.80 0.32 -2.24
C LYS A 173 19.46 0.61 -2.88
N PHE A 174 18.41 0.80 -2.07
CA PHE A 174 17.04 0.85 -2.58
C PHE A 174 16.50 2.27 -2.76
N HIS A 175 16.95 3.24 -1.97
CA HIS A 175 16.61 4.64 -2.18
C HIS A 175 17.37 5.19 -3.39
N ARG A 176 16.67 5.51 -4.47
CA ARG A 176 17.25 6.05 -5.71
C ARG A 176 17.23 7.58 -5.66
N ILE A 177 18.31 8.21 -6.12
CA ILE A 177 18.42 9.67 -6.22
C ILE A 177 18.62 10.04 -7.70
N LEU A 178 17.56 10.50 -8.38
CA LEU A 178 17.63 10.96 -9.78
C LEU A 178 17.44 12.46 -9.96
N LYS A 179 16.74 13.10 -9.02
CA LYS A 179 16.41 14.53 -9.03
C LYS A 179 16.49 15.11 -7.62
N LEU A 180 16.45 16.44 -7.53
CA LEU A 180 16.55 17.17 -6.26
C LEU A 180 15.56 16.66 -5.20
N ASN A 181 14.29 16.47 -5.56
CA ASN A 181 13.27 15.99 -4.62
C ASN A 181 13.60 14.60 -4.03
N ASP A 182 14.31 13.75 -4.79
CA ASP A 182 14.71 12.44 -4.29
C ASP A 182 15.82 12.58 -3.26
N ALA A 183 16.76 13.51 -3.47
CA ALA A 183 17.82 13.82 -2.50
C ALA A 183 17.22 14.42 -1.21
N GLU A 184 16.21 15.27 -1.32
CA GLU A 184 15.47 15.78 -0.16
C GLU A 184 14.75 14.65 0.59
N ALA A 185 14.08 13.76 -0.13
CA ALA A 185 13.44 12.59 0.47
C ALA A 185 14.44 11.66 1.15
N TYR A 186 15.61 11.46 0.55
CA TYR A 186 16.72 10.71 1.11
C TYR A 186 17.15 11.30 2.46
N LEU A 187 17.37 12.62 2.53
CA LEU A 187 17.75 13.28 3.78
C LEU A 187 16.68 13.15 4.87
N ILE A 188 15.40 13.25 4.50
CA ILE A 188 14.30 13.00 5.45
C ILE A 188 14.34 11.57 5.96
N ARG A 189 14.52 10.59 5.07
CA ARG A 189 14.56 9.17 5.44
C ARG A 189 15.78 8.85 6.32
N VAL A 190 16.94 9.44 6.04
CA VAL A 190 18.15 9.32 6.90
C VAL A 190 17.89 9.84 8.31
N ARG A 191 17.17 10.96 8.46
CA ARG A 191 16.82 11.51 9.78
C ARG A 191 15.90 10.58 10.60
N ARG A 192 15.12 9.73 9.93
CA ARG A 192 14.22 8.74 10.58
C ARG A 192 14.90 7.45 11.03
N ILE A 193 16.18 7.28 10.71
CA ILE A 193 16.93 6.07 11.10
C ILE A 193 16.96 5.92 12.63
N SER A 194 17.10 7.02 13.38
CA SER A 194 17.07 6.98 14.85
C SER A 194 15.76 6.42 15.37
N ASP A 195 14.63 6.93 14.87
CA ASP A 195 13.28 6.48 15.27
C ASP A 195 13.09 4.98 14.98
N ALA A 196 13.57 4.50 13.83
CA ALA A 196 13.52 3.08 13.49
C ALA A 196 14.35 2.22 14.45
N PHE A 197 15.55 2.68 14.85
CA PHE A 197 16.35 1.98 15.85
C PHE A 197 15.70 2.00 17.24
N ASP A 198 15.04 3.09 17.63
CA ASP A 198 14.29 3.14 18.89
C ASP A 198 13.16 2.10 18.91
N GLN A 199 12.44 1.93 17.80
CA GLN A 199 11.44 0.87 17.63
C GLN A 199 12.06 -0.53 17.66
N PHE A 200 13.22 -0.74 17.03
CA PHE A 200 13.93 -2.02 17.15
C PHE A 200 14.38 -2.30 18.58
N ILE A 201 14.78 -1.29 19.35
CA ILE A 201 15.15 -1.43 20.77
C ILE A 201 13.91 -1.79 21.60
N GLU A 202 12.78 -1.12 21.38
CA GLU A 202 11.50 -1.44 22.01
C GLU A 202 11.15 -2.94 21.81
N GLN A 203 11.20 -3.40 20.57
CA GLN A 203 10.98 -4.79 20.19
C GLN A 203 11.94 -5.78 20.87
N GLN A 204 13.21 -5.38 21.07
CA GLN A 204 14.20 -6.19 21.78
C GLN A 204 13.95 -6.23 23.29
N ILE A 205 13.46 -5.13 23.88
CA ILE A 205 13.05 -5.07 25.28
C ILE A 205 11.88 -6.03 25.52
N GLU A 206 10.88 -6.04 24.63
CA GLU A 206 9.75 -6.97 24.73
C GLU A 206 10.17 -8.43 24.61
N ARG A 207 11.07 -8.76 23.68
CA ARG A 207 11.67 -10.11 23.59
C ARG A 207 12.41 -10.49 24.87
N ARG A 208 13.22 -9.58 25.41
CA ARG A 208 13.97 -9.79 26.65
C ARG A 208 13.04 -10.08 27.83
N ARG A 209 11.92 -9.35 27.96
CA ARG A 209 10.90 -9.58 29.00
C ARG A 209 10.31 -11.00 28.93
N ARG A 210 10.27 -11.57 27.73
CA ARG A 210 9.80 -12.95 27.45
C ARG A 210 10.93 -14.00 27.52
N ASN A 211 12.12 -13.64 28.01
CA ASN A 211 13.32 -14.49 28.04
C ASN A 211 13.81 -14.94 26.66
N ILE A 212 13.48 -14.20 25.60
CA ILE A 212 13.95 -14.43 24.24
C ILE A 212 15.08 -13.46 23.96
N GLN A 213 16.28 -13.98 23.72
CA GLN A 213 17.47 -13.15 23.46
C GLN A 213 18.32 -13.77 22.37
N THR A 214 18.87 -12.92 21.50
CA THR A 214 19.89 -13.33 20.54
C THR A 214 21.08 -13.95 21.28
N PRO A 215 21.59 -15.13 20.85
CA PRO A 215 22.74 -15.75 21.48
C PRO A 215 23.95 -14.81 21.54
N ARG A 216 24.71 -14.87 22.63
CA ARG A 216 25.84 -13.95 22.88
C ARG A 216 26.86 -13.93 21.74
N PHE A 217 27.20 -15.08 21.16
CA PHE A 217 28.17 -15.15 20.08
C PHE A 217 27.69 -14.43 18.80
N VAL A 218 26.38 -14.43 18.54
CA VAL A 218 25.77 -13.68 17.42
C VAL A 218 25.87 -12.18 17.68
N LEU A 219 25.51 -11.73 18.88
CA LEU A 219 25.64 -10.31 19.26
C LEU A 219 27.08 -9.83 19.16
N GLN A 220 28.03 -10.63 19.64
CA GLN A 220 29.45 -10.29 19.59
C GLN A 220 29.96 -10.16 18.16
N ARG A 221 29.49 -11.04 17.25
CA ARG A 221 29.79 -10.94 15.82
C ARG A 221 29.27 -9.64 15.22
N VAL A 222 28.01 -9.29 15.49
CA VAL A 222 27.41 -8.04 14.99
C VAL A 222 28.15 -6.80 15.53
N ILE A 223 28.53 -6.80 16.82
CA ILE A 223 29.29 -5.70 17.41
C ILE A 223 30.64 -5.52 16.69
N THR A 224 31.38 -6.61 16.46
CA THR A 224 32.64 -6.55 15.72
C THR A 224 32.47 -6.00 14.31
N GLU A 225 31.39 -6.38 13.61
CA GLU A 225 31.09 -5.85 12.26
C GLU A 225 30.80 -4.36 12.28
N LEU A 226 30.00 -3.88 13.25
CA LEU A 226 29.70 -2.46 13.42
C LEU A 226 30.92 -1.63 13.81
N GLU A 227 31.78 -2.15 14.69
CA GLU A 227 33.03 -1.51 15.07
C GLU A 227 33.99 -1.40 13.89
N ALA A 228 34.17 -2.47 13.12
CA ALA A 228 34.99 -2.46 11.92
C ALA A 228 34.49 -1.44 10.89
N PHE A 229 33.16 -1.38 10.67
CA PHE A 229 32.55 -0.39 9.80
C PHE A 229 32.80 1.05 10.28
N ARG A 230 32.66 1.31 11.59
CA ARG A 230 32.93 2.64 12.16
C ARG A 230 34.39 3.04 12.02
N GLU A 231 35.34 2.13 12.25
CA GLU A 231 36.76 2.42 12.10
C GLU A 231 37.14 2.66 10.64
N GLN A 232 36.53 1.95 9.69
CA GLN A 232 36.68 2.25 8.27
C GLN A 232 36.27 3.69 7.95
N LEU A 233 35.10 4.14 8.42
CA LEU A 233 34.61 5.50 8.18
C LEU A 233 35.56 6.59 8.69
N LYS A 234 36.23 6.39 9.83
CA LYS A 234 37.20 7.38 10.38
C LYS A 234 38.45 7.54 9.52
N ASN A 235 38.79 6.50 8.76
CA ASN A 235 40.00 6.42 7.95
C ASN A 235 39.76 6.85 6.49
N GLU A 236 38.51 7.12 6.10
CA GLU A 236 38.17 7.63 4.77
C GLU A 236 38.55 9.11 4.64
N PRO A 237 39.49 9.47 3.76
CA PRO A 237 40.02 10.84 3.66
C PRO A 237 38.99 11.85 3.14
N ASN A 238 37.94 11.39 2.47
CA ASN A 238 36.91 12.24 1.86
C ASN A 238 35.71 12.52 2.79
N LEU A 239 35.72 12.00 4.02
CA LEU A 239 34.63 12.15 5.00
C LEU A 239 35.00 13.02 6.22
N ARG A 240 36.15 13.74 6.16
CA ARG A 240 36.60 14.68 7.18
C ARG A 240 36.32 16.13 6.81
#